data_AF-A0A9E0ZVA1-F1
#
_entry.id   AF-A0A9E0ZVA1-F1
#
_cell.length_a   1.000
_cell.length_b   1.000
_cell.length_c   1.000
_cell.angle_alpha   90.00
_cell.angle_beta   90.00
_cell.angle_gamma   90.00
#
_symmetry.space_group_name_H-M   'P 1'
#
loop_
_entity.id
_entity.type
_entity.pdbx_description
1 polymer ?
#
loop_
_entity_poly.entity_id
_entity_poly.type
_entity_poly.pdbx_seq_one_letter_code
_entity_poly.pdbx_strand_id
1 'polypeptide(L)' 'MLQMIIGRAGSGKTEYIFNSIKKQVEQGDESILLITPEQFSFISERRLLTDLGEVKVNCLENGSFSSLSSDIAK' A
#
# COMPACT_ATOMS: atom_id res chain seq x y z
N MET A 1 -1.38 -17.44 -2.00
CA MET A 1 -0.41 -17.82 -3.05
C MET A 1 0.52 -16.63 -3.28
N LEU A 2 1.83 -16.83 -3.41
CA LEU A 2 2.78 -15.73 -3.62
C LEU A 2 2.78 -15.30 -5.09
N GLN A 3 2.65 -14.00 -5.36
CA GLN A 3 2.82 -13.42 -6.68
C GLN A 3 4.06 -12.52 -6.71
N MET A 4 5.02 -12.82 -7.58
CA MET A 4 6.19 -11.98 -7.80
C MET A 4 5.94 -11.00 -8.94
N ILE A 5 6.16 -9.71 -8.70
CA ILE A 5 6.02 -8.63 -9.70
C ILE A 5 7.41 -8.07 -9.99
N ILE A 6 7.98 -8.44 -11.14
CA ILE A 6 9.36 -8.15 -11.51
C ILE A 6 9.38 -7.38 -12.84
N GLY A 7 10.32 -6.45 -13.00
CA GLY A 7 10.48 -5.69 -14.23
C GLY A 7 11.58 -4.63 -14.11
N ARG A 8 12.06 -4.10 -15.24
CA ARG A 8 13.10 -3.04 -15.27
C ARG A 8 12.62 -1.76 -14.59
N ALA A 9 13.55 -0.85 -14.27
CA ALA A 9 13.19 0.49 -13.81
C ALA A 9 12.24 1.16 -14.84
N GLY A 10 11.22 1.87 -14.36
CA GLY A 10 10.21 2.50 -15.23
C GLY A 10 9.14 1.55 -15.78
N SER A 11 9.15 0.25 -15.46
CA SER A 11 8.16 -0.72 -15.99
C SER A 11 6.74 -0.61 -15.40
N GLY A 12 6.45 0.40 -14.58
CA GLY A 12 5.12 0.60 -13.99
C GLY A 12 4.75 -0.31 -12.80
N LYS A 13 5.72 -0.94 -12.11
CA LYS A 13 5.44 -1.83 -10.96
C LYS A 13 4.64 -1.13 -9.85
N THR A 14 5.07 0.07 -9.47
CA THR A 14 4.35 0.88 -8.47
C THR A 14 2.93 1.13 -8.92
N GLU A 15 2.74 1.57 -10.17
CA GLU A 15 1.42 1.82 -10.74
C GLU A 15 0.51 0.58 -10.71
N TYR A 16 1.06 -0.58 -11.06
CA TYR A 16 0.35 -1.85 -10.99
C TYR A 16 -0.13 -2.18 -9.56
N ILE A 17 0.74 -1.99 -8.54
CA ILE A 17 0.39 -2.27 -7.15
C ILE A 17 -0.76 -1.37 -6.67
N PHE A 18 -0.65 -0.05 -6.89
CA PHE A 18 -1.69 0.89 -6.43
C PHE A 18 -3.04 0.65 -7.12
N ASN A 19 -3.04 0.35 -8.42
CA ASN A 19 -4.27 -0.02 -9.13
C ASN A 19 -4.86 -1.35 -8.62
N SER A 20 -4.00 -2.30 -8.26
CA SER A 20 -4.45 -3.58 -7.66
C SER A 20 -5.06 -3.39 -6.28
N ILE A 21 -4.48 -2.50 -5.47
CA ILE A 21 -5.02 -2.12 -4.16
C ILE A 21 -6.39 -1.46 -4.35
N LYS A 22 -6.49 -0.45 -5.24
CA LYS A 22 -7.75 0.24 -5.52
C LYS A 22 -8.86 -0.73 -5.91
N LYS A 23 -8.56 -1.68 -6.81
CA LYS A 23 -9.52 -2.70 -7.22
C LYS A 23 -9.98 -3.60 -6.07
N GLN A 24 -9.07 -3.98 -5.17
CA GLN A 24 -9.41 -4.81 -4.01
C GLN A 24 -10.29 -4.04 -3.01
N VAL A 25 -9.97 -2.78 -2.73
CA VAL A 25 -10.79 -1.91 -1.89
C VAL A 25 -12.18 -1.69 -2.50
N GLU A 26 -12.26 -1.50 -3.83
CA GLU A 26 -13.55 -1.40 -4.54
C GLU A 26 -14.38 -2.69 -4.49
N GLN A 27 -13.73 -3.85 -4.31
CA GLN A 27 -14.38 -5.14 -4.12
C GLN A 27 -14.79 -5.40 -2.66
N GLY A 28 -14.51 -4.45 -1.75
CA GLY A 28 -14.84 -4.55 -0.34
C GLY A 28 -13.80 -5.25 0.52
N ASP A 29 -12.55 -5.37 0.04
CA ASP A 29 -11.45 -5.85 0.87
C ASP A 29 -10.98 -4.74 1.83
N GLU A 30 -10.94 -5.07 3.11
CA GLU A 30 -10.55 -4.18 4.21
C GLU A 30 -9.27 -4.67 4.93
N SER A 31 -8.63 -5.73 4.42
CA SER A 31 -7.46 -6.37 5.04
C SER A 31 -6.22 -6.22 4.17
N ILE A 32 -5.88 -4.98 3.80
CA ILE A 32 -4.74 -4.69 2.93
C ILE A 32 -3.63 -3.99 3.73
N LEU A 33 -2.44 -4.58 3.73
CA LEU A 33 -1.22 -3.97 4.29
C LEU A 33 -0.25 -3.63 3.15
N LEU A 34 0.02 -2.34 2.98
CA LEU A 34 1.09 -1.84 2.11
C LEU A 34 2.35 -1.59 2.93
N ILE A 35 3.42 -2.32 2.62
CA ILE A 35 4.74 -2.10 3.22
C ILE A 35 5.65 -1.42 2.22
N THR A 36 6.19 -0.26 2.61
CA THR A 36 7.22 0.46 1.84
C THR A 36 8.42 0.81 2.71
N PRO A 37 9.59 1.14 2.13
CA PRO A 37 10.68 1.69 2.93
C PRO A 37 10.23 2.99 3.61
N GLU A 38 10.71 3.26 4.82
CA GLU A 38 10.28 4.39 5.66
C GLU A 38 10.30 5.73 4.90
N GLN A 39 11.30 5.92 4.04
CA GLN A 39 11.48 7.13 3.25
C GLN A 39 10.37 7.37 2.20
N PHE A 40 9.56 6.34 1.90
CA PHE A 40 8.47 6.38 0.92
C PHE A 40 7.09 6.30 1.58
N SER A 41 6.97 6.01 2.88
CA SER A 41 5.69 5.83 3.57
C SER A 41 4.74 7.01 3.33
N PHE A 42 5.23 8.24 3.52
CA PHE A 42 4.43 9.46 3.32
C PHE A 42 3.97 9.65 1.86
N ILE A 43 4.82 9.32 0.90
CA ILE A 43 4.48 9.42 -0.52
C ILE A 43 3.39 8.41 -0.87
N SER A 44 3.50 7.19 -0.36
CA SER A 44 2.49 6.15 -0.52
C SER A 44 1.15 6.56 0.09
N GLU A 45 1.17 7.09 1.31
CA GLU A 45 -0.03 7.55 2.02
C GLU A 45 -0.77 8.64 1.26
N ARG A 46 -0.06 9.68 0.82
CA ARG A 46 -0.64 10.75 0.00
C ARG A 46 -1.26 10.23 -1.29
N ARG A 47 -0.61 9.26 -1.93
CA ARG A 47 -1.11 8.64 -3.14
C ARG A 47 -2.38 7.83 -2.86
N LEU A 48 -2.39 7.01 -1.81
CA LEU A 48 -3.56 6.24 -1.39
C LEU A 48 -4.76 7.15 -1.10
N LEU A 49 -4.54 8.25 -0.37
CA LEU A 49 -5.57 9.24 -0.08
C LEU A 49 -6.12 9.87 -1.37
N THR A 50 -5.25 10.16 -2.34
CA THR A 50 -5.65 10.72 -3.64
C THR A 50 -6.45 9.71 -4.47
N ASP A 51 -6.04 8.45 -4.48
CA ASP A 51 -6.61 7.39 -5.33
C ASP A 51 -7.93 6.82 -4.76
N LEU A 52 -8.07 6.78 -3.43
CA LEU A 52 -9.18 6.14 -2.70
C LEU A 52 -10.14 7.13 -2.02
N GLY A 53 -9.65 8.32 -1.67
CA GLY A 53 -10.38 9.30 -0.87
C GLY A 53 -10.40 8.97 0.63
N GLU A 54 -10.86 9.93 1.44
CA GLU A 54 -10.79 9.91 2.91
C GLU A 54 -11.51 8.74 3.58
N VAL A 55 -12.62 8.27 3.00
CA VAL A 55 -13.42 7.20 3.60
C VAL A 55 -12.76 5.85 3.36
N LYS A 56 -12.37 5.57 2.11
CA LYS A 56 -11.88 4.24 1.69
C LYS A 56 -10.42 3.98 2.05
N VAL A 57 -9.63 5.02 2.32
CA VAL A 57 -8.23 4.83 2.75
C VAL A 57 -8.14 4.12 4.11
N ASN A 58 -9.17 4.21 4.95
CA ASN A 58 -9.21 3.54 6.26
C ASN A 58 -9.33 2.00 6.15
N CYS A 59 -9.65 1.47 4.97
CA CYS A 59 -9.69 0.03 4.69
C CYS A 59 -8.28 -0.56 4.43
N LEU A 60 -7.23 0.26 4.54
CA LEU A 60 -5.85 -0.12 4.24
C LEU A 60 -4.90 0.43 5.29
N GLU A 61 -3.94 -0.39 5.68
CA GLU A 61 -2.80 0.00 6.49
C GLU A 61 -1.58 0.27 5.60
N ASN A 62 -0.95 1.43 5.80
CA ASN A 62 0.31 1.79 5.14
C ASN A 62 1.42 1.91 6.18
N GLY A 63 2.50 1.16 6.01
CA GLY A 63 3.57 1.12 6.99
C GLY A 63 4.93 0.77 6.42
N SER A 64 5.90 0.69 7.32
CA SER A 64 7.25 0.22 7.07
C SER A 64 7.61 -0.87 8.08
N PHE A 65 8.74 -1.55 7.88
CA PHE A 65 9.22 -2.47 8.90
C PHE A 65 9.50 -1.78 10.24
N SER A 66 9.93 -0.52 10.23
CA SER A 66 10.18 0.24 11.47
C SER A 66 8.89 0.53 12.23
N SER A 67 7.83 0.97 11.53
CA SER A 67 6.53 1.22 12.17
C SER A 67 5.91 -0.07 12.70
N LEU A 68 5.87 -1.12 11.86
CA LEU A 68 5.32 -2.42 12.23
C LEU A 68 6.04 -3.03 13.43
N SER A 69 7.37 -2.93 13.48
CA SER A 69 8.13 -3.43 14.64
C SER A 69 7.79 -2.68 15.93
N SER A 70 7.53 -1.37 15.83
CA SER A 70 7.20 -0.54 16.99
C SER A 70 5.78 -0.80 17.49
N ASP A 71 4.87 -1.20 16.60
CA ASP A 71 3.49 -1.54 16.97
C ASP A 71 3.38 -2.91 17.62
N ILE A 72 4.19 -3.88 17.20
CA ILE A 72 4.25 -5.21 17.83
C ILE A 72 4.94 -5.17 19.21
N ALA A 73 5.86 -4.23 19.42
CA ALA A 73 6.60 -4.10 20.67
C ALA A 73 5.80 -3.44 21.81
N LYS A 74 4.57 -2.99 21.56
CA LYS A 74 3.62 -2.45 22.55
C LYS A 74 2.82 -3.58 23.19
#